data_AF-A0A329N630-F1
#
_entry.id   AF-A0A329N630-F1
#
_cell.length_a   1.000
_cell.length_b   1.000
_cell.length_c   1.000
_cell.angle_alpha   90.00
_cell.angle_beta   90.00
_cell.angle_gamma   90.00
#
_symmetry.space_group_name_H-M   'P 1'
#
loop_
_entity.id
_entity.type
_entity.pdbx_description
1 polymer ?
#
loop_
_entity_poly.entity_id
_entity_poly.type
_entity_poly.pdbx_seq_one_letter_code
_entity_poly.pdbx_strand_id
1 'polypeptide(L)'
;MNTQDIFSAGKTLRRLFAVMLFLPLVFMSCNNDDDEVAEDPYFTIEGDPTGLSVDPAAATRKYVVRSNQPWKVVAQEENDWVRAFPDEGDDEGIFSIIVQENMTIQPRSARFAFVVNGEEQPVLFSVEQQENVPFITLEGAEAGYSIPAAGGELTIAIKATVGWDYTVDNNDWLTEVEVTENSIVLQGTENRSDGREVSLTVSSPEYPELDQTVTIAQSSNTVILEENFSWLSYGNAIPYETTGEKRYDTWTQEEKNHGWESTPVEISGNQQIVYARQGFVKLGKTNVGGDIISPKLNIEGTANVQVTFKAAAYISAGGNVDDRILRVSALGAGEASADSFTIDNIPNSRAEDDAGVENDIWAEDRAYSFIITGATSDTQIKFLGNDYDLNGVGQGKNRIFLDDIKVEIID
;
A
#
# COMPACT_ATOMS: atom_id res chain seq x y z
N MET A 1 -30.73 22.89 34.80
CA MET A 1 -31.46 24.16 34.64
C MET A 1 -31.92 24.63 36.02
N ASN A 2 -31.28 25.66 36.57
CA ASN A 2 -31.89 26.73 37.35
C ASN A 2 -30.81 27.76 37.75
N THR A 3 -30.77 28.81 36.93
CA THR A 3 -30.58 30.25 37.20
C THR A 3 -30.64 30.71 38.67
N GLN A 4 -29.60 31.42 39.16
CA GLN A 4 -29.54 32.90 39.39
C GLN A 4 -30.36 33.38 40.61
N ASP A 5 -29.99 34.32 41.49
CA ASP A 5 -28.95 35.37 41.52
C ASP A 5 -28.91 36.09 42.91
N ILE A 6 -27.68 36.47 43.34
CA ILE A 6 -27.18 37.80 43.83
C ILE A 6 -27.70 38.50 45.14
N PHE A 7 -26.70 39.16 45.80
CA PHE A 7 -26.66 40.39 46.65
C PHE A 7 -26.51 40.18 48.18
N SER A 8 -25.71 40.91 48.99
CA SER A 8 -24.69 41.96 48.81
C SER A 8 -23.96 42.27 50.14
N ALA A 9 -22.66 42.56 50.07
CA ALA A 9 -21.92 43.68 50.71
C ALA A 9 -22.07 44.09 52.21
N GLY A 10 -20.92 44.32 52.88
CA GLY A 10 -20.84 45.20 54.07
C GLY A 10 -19.57 45.09 54.94
N LYS A 11 -18.69 46.09 54.85
CA LYS A 11 -17.42 46.32 55.60
C LYS A 11 -17.58 46.34 57.13
N THR A 12 -16.57 45.92 57.92
CA THR A 12 -15.97 46.75 59.00
C THR A 12 -14.62 46.23 59.54
N LEU A 13 -13.78 47.18 59.92
CA LEU A 13 -12.41 47.15 60.46
C LEU A 13 -12.37 46.86 61.97
N ARG A 14 -11.36 46.13 62.49
CA ARG A 14 -10.78 46.35 63.84
C ARG A 14 -9.43 45.64 64.03
N ARG A 15 -8.40 46.41 64.39
CA ARG A 15 -7.12 45.95 64.94
C ARG A 15 -7.25 45.75 66.45
N LEU A 16 -6.56 44.76 67.03
CA LEU A 16 -6.07 44.81 68.41
C LEU A 16 -4.76 44.03 68.55
N PHE A 17 -3.98 44.41 69.56
CA PHE A 17 -2.52 44.36 69.70
C PHE A 17 -2.15 43.52 70.94
N ALA A 18 -1.08 42.72 70.90
CA ALA A 18 -0.25 42.24 72.04
C ALA A 18 0.86 41.32 71.46
N VAL A 19 2.16 41.64 71.37
CA VAL A 19 3.23 42.16 72.28
C VAL A 19 3.78 41.12 73.26
N MET A 20 5.12 40.96 73.20
CA MET A 20 6.08 40.22 74.05
C MET A 20 6.22 38.70 73.77
N LEU A 21 7.41 38.09 73.65
CA LEU A 21 8.71 38.39 74.28
C LEU A 21 9.90 37.84 73.46
N PHE A 22 11.06 38.47 73.64
CA PHE A 22 12.37 38.34 72.96
C PHE A 22 13.26 37.16 73.47
N LEU A 23 13.95 36.49 72.53
CA LEU A 23 15.35 35.95 72.46
C LEU A 23 16.05 35.28 73.67
N PRO A 24 17.19 34.54 73.50
CA PRO A 24 17.65 33.63 72.43
C PRO A 24 18.26 32.31 72.97
N LEU A 25 18.47 31.29 72.11
CA LEU A 25 19.57 30.31 72.23
C LEU A 25 19.81 29.60 70.88
N VAL A 26 21.08 29.34 70.63
CA VAL A 26 21.79 29.03 69.38
C VAL A 26 21.47 27.63 68.84
N PHE A 27 21.29 27.49 67.52
CA PHE A 27 21.68 26.28 66.79
C PHE A 27 22.21 26.60 65.38
N MET A 28 23.27 25.86 65.04
CA MET A 28 24.01 25.79 63.78
C MET A 28 23.16 25.94 62.52
N SER A 29 23.62 26.81 61.61
CA SER A 29 23.37 26.64 60.17
C SER A 29 24.65 26.06 59.58
N CYS A 30 24.60 24.80 59.18
CA CYS A 30 25.65 24.18 58.38
C CYS A 30 25.71 24.86 57.00
N ASN A 31 26.93 25.13 56.53
CA ASN A 31 27.23 25.33 55.12
C ASN A 31 26.81 24.08 54.34
N ASN A 32 25.98 24.27 53.32
CA ASN A 32 25.98 23.42 52.13
C ASN A 32 26.19 24.36 50.95
N ASP A 33 27.47 24.56 50.62
CA ASP A 33 27.89 25.00 49.29
C ASP A 33 27.74 23.76 48.39
N ASP A 34 26.57 23.61 47.78
CA ASP A 34 26.40 22.79 46.56
C ASP A 34 26.12 23.79 45.42
N ASP A 35 27.16 24.52 45.04
CA ASP A 35 27.20 25.16 43.73
C ASP A 35 27.43 24.04 42.70
N GLU A 36 26.36 23.38 42.26
CA GLU A 36 26.38 22.77 40.93
C GLU A 36 26.73 23.91 39.96
N VAL A 37 27.93 23.84 39.38
CA VAL A 37 28.35 24.81 38.37
C VAL A 37 27.39 24.62 37.19
N ALA A 38 26.38 25.48 37.11
CA ALA A 38 25.51 25.56 35.94
C ALA A 38 26.42 25.79 34.73
N GLU A 39 26.49 24.81 33.83
CA GLU A 39 27.23 24.96 32.58
C GLU A 39 26.65 26.14 31.80
N ASP A 40 27.53 26.91 31.15
CA ASP A 40 27.08 28.04 30.34
C ASP A 40 26.09 27.55 29.25
N PRO A 41 25.01 28.30 28.98
CA PRO A 41 24.02 27.91 27.99
C PRO A 41 24.65 27.84 26.60
N TYR A 42 24.41 26.74 25.88
CA TYR A 42 24.90 26.54 24.52
C TYR A 42 23.87 25.85 23.64
N PHE A 43 23.93 26.15 22.35
CA PHE A 43 23.18 25.48 21.29
C PHE A 43 24.02 25.50 20.01
N THR A 44 24.23 24.33 19.42
CA THR A 44 24.91 24.15 18.13
C THR A 44 24.25 23.01 17.36
N ILE A 45 24.39 23.02 16.04
CA ILE A 45 24.05 21.87 15.21
C ILE A 45 25.38 21.34 14.66
N GLU A 46 25.62 20.04 14.77
CA GLU A 46 26.90 19.47 14.34
C GLU A 46 27.20 19.81 12.87
N GLY A 47 28.38 20.41 12.65
CA GLY A 47 28.82 20.86 11.33
C GLY A 47 28.34 22.25 10.92
N ASP A 48 27.60 22.95 11.79
CA ASP A 48 27.07 24.30 11.59
C ASP A 48 26.35 24.51 10.24
N PRO A 49 25.43 23.60 9.84
CA PRO A 49 24.77 23.71 8.55
C PRO A 49 23.82 24.92 8.54
N THR A 50 23.91 25.73 7.48
CA THR A 50 23.01 26.87 7.25
C THR A 50 21.85 26.53 6.32
N GLY A 51 21.78 25.30 5.83
CA GLY A 51 20.74 24.88 4.90
C GLY A 51 20.94 23.50 4.31
N LEU A 52 20.01 23.15 3.42
CA LEU A 52 19.94 21.90 2.69
C LEU A 52 19.60 22.19 1.22
N SER A 53 20.39 21.69 0.29
CA SER A 53 20.04 21.66 -1.13
C SER A 53 19.77 20.23 -1.58
N VAL A 54 18.64 20.00 -2.25
CA VAL A 54 18.23 18.68 -2.74
C VAL A 54 17.74 18.74 -4.18
N ASP A 55 17.88 17.61 -4.86
CA ASP A 55 17.25 17.32 -6.15
C ASP A 55 15.71 17.30 -6.00
N PRO A 56 14.94 17.29 -7.10
CA PRO A 56 13.47 17.26 -7.03
C PRO A 56 12.91 16.02 -6.33
N ALA A 57 13.67 14.93 -6.21
CA ALA A 57 13.22 13.73 -5.49
C ALA A 57 12.99 13.99 -3.99
N ALA A 58 12.10 13.19 -3.38
CA ALA A 58 11.89 13.22 -1.94
C ALA A 58 13.20 12.91 -1.18
N ALA A 59 13.45 13.62 -0.09
CA ALA A 59 14.68 13.49 0.69
C ALA A 59 14.41 13.60 2.19
N THR A 60 15.14 12.82 2.98
CA THR A 60 15.21 13.00 4.43
C THR A 60 16.66 13.19 4.85
N ARG A 61 16.93 14.20 5.68
CA ARG A 61 18.26 14.51 6.21
C ARG A 61 18.19 14.72 7.72
N LYS A 62 19.10 14.05 8.44
CA LYS A 62 19.19 14.11 9.90
C LYS A 62 20.28 15.08 10.33
N TYR A 63 20.02 15.80 11.40
CA TYR A 63 20.93 16.75 12.02
C TYR A 63 20.99 16.50 13.52
N VAL A 64 22.20 16.54 14.08
CA VAL A 64 22.43 16.36 15.51
C VAL A 64 22.52 17.73 16.17
N VAL A 65 21.73 17.93 17.21
CA VAL A 65 21.72 19.14 18.04
C VAL A 65 22.55 18.87 19.30
N ARG A 66 23.47 19.79 19.58
CA ARG A 66 24.22 19.86 20.84
C ARG A 66 23.70 21.05 21.62
N SER A 67 22.93 20.80 22.67
CA SER A 67 22.29 21.85 23.46
C SER A 67 22.11 21.42 24.91
N ASN A 68 22.26 22.37 25.82
CA ASN A 68 21.75 22.26 27.20
C ASN A 68 20.51 23.16 27.43
N GLN A 69 19.95 23.71 26.35
CA GLN A 69 18.75 24.54 26.34
C GLN A 69 17.65 23.90 25.50
N PRO A 70 16.36 24.12 25.83
CA PRO A 70 15.27 23.68 24.98
C PRO A 70 15.30 24.42 23.64
N TRP A 71 15.03 23.70 22.56
CA TRP A 71 15.10 24.20 21.20
C TRP A 71 13.87 23.77 20.39
N LYS A 72 13.53 24.59 19.39
CA LYS A 72 12.49 24.31 18.39
C LYS A 72 12.94 24.69 17.00
N VAL A 73 12.44 23.98 15.99
CA VAL A 73 12.62 24.25 14.57
C VAL A 73 11.29 24.75 14.02
N VAL A 74 11.22 26.04 13.70
CA VAL A 74 9.97 26.72 13.35
C VAL A 74 10.02 27.16 11.89
N ALA A 75 9.11 26.62 11.07
CA ALA A 75 8.94 27.07 9.69
C ALA A 75 8.53 28.55 9.67
N GLN A 76 9.18 29.33 8.81
CA GLN A 76 8.94 30.77 8.67
C GLN A 76 7.73 31.10 7.79
N GLU A 77 7.30 30.11 7.02
CA GLU A 77 6.07 30.16 6.25
C GLU A 77 5.38 28.79 6.30
N GLU A 78 4.07 28.80 6.07
CA GLU A 78 3.29 27.57 5.95
C GLU A 78 3.74 26.84 4.69
N ASN A 79 4.28 25.63 4.88
CA ASN A 79 4.73 24.74 3.80
C ASN A 79 4.14 23.35 4.03
N ASP A 80 3.65 22.73 2.97
CA ASP A 80 3.13 21.36 2.94
C ASP A 80 4.17 20.33 2.46
N TRP A 81 5.19 20.80 1.74
CA TRP A 81 6.20 19.97 1.10
C TRP A 81 7.47 19.74 1.93
N VAL A 82 7.69 20.49 3.01
CA VAL A 82 8.89 20.33 3.86
C VAL A 82 8.56 20.57 5.34
N ARG A 83 9.10 19.71 6.21
CA ARG A 83 8.90 19.80 7.66
C ARG A 83 10.10 19.29 8.46
N ALA A 84 10.21 19.76 9.70
CA ALA A 84 11.12 19.20 10.70
C ALA A 84 10.42 18.10 11.53
N PHE A 85 11.17 17.07 11.95
CA PHE A 85 10.68 16.07 12.91
C PHE A 85 11.82 15.28 13.62
N PRO A 86 11.77 15.14 14.96
CA PRO A 86 11.04 16.02 15.87
C PRO A 86 11.38 17.50 15.61
N ASP A 87 10.43 18.39 15.83
CA ASP A 87 10.60 19.83 15.65
C ASP A 87 10.94 20.56 16.96
N GLU A 88 11.07 19.84 18.07
CA GLU A 88 11.50 20.38 19.36
C GLU A 88 12.29 19.35 20.19
N GLY A 89 13.05 19.83 21.16
CA GLY A 89 13.78 19.03 22.15
C GLY A 89 14.21 19.88 23.35
N ASP A 90 14.50 19.23 24.49
CA ASP A 90 14.87 19.91 25.74
C ASP A 90 16.39 19.92 26.01
N ASP A 91 17.14 19.05 25.32
CA ASP A 91 18.57 18.80 25.48
C ASP A 91 19.24 18.40 24.15
N GLU A 92 20.26 17.54 24.18
CA GLU A 92 20.82 16.96 22.96
C GLU A 92 19.77 16.17 22.20
N GLY A 93 19.81 16.24 20.87
CA GLY A 93 18.81 15.53 20.08
C GLY A 93 19.15 15.38 18.63
N ILE A 94 18.23 14.75 17.90
CA ILE A 94 18.29 14.61 16.46
C ILE A 94 16.97 15.11 15.91
N PHE A 95 17.02 16.02 14.95
CA PHE A 95 15.88 16.33 14.10
C PHE A 95 16.16 15.90 12.67
N SER A 96 15.08 15.70 11.91
CA SER A 96 15.14 15.44 10.48
C SER A 96 14.44 16.55 9.73
N ILE A 97 15.04 17.03 8.64
CA ILE A 97 14.30 17.75 7.59
C ILE A 97 13.80 16.72 6.58
N ILE A 98 12.48 16.68 6.40
CA ILE A 98 11.77 15.76 5.52
C ILE A 98 11.19 16.58 4.39
N VAL A 99 11.68 16.35 3.17
CA VAL A 99 11.34 17.07 1.94
C VAL A 99 10.57 16.13 1.01
N GLN A 100 9.40 16.54 0.54
CA GLN A 100 8.60 15.83 -0.46
C GLN A 100 9.16 16.05 -1.87
N GLU A 101 8.75 15.21 -2.82
CA GLU A 101 9.10 15.38 -4.23
C GLU A 101 8.56 16.72 -4.77
N ASN A 102 9.37 17.42 -5.56
CA ASN A 102 8.93 18.59 -6.32
C ASN A 102 8.35 18.12 -7.66
N MET A 103 7.03 18.18 -7.80
CA MET A 103 6.31 17.84 -9.03
C MET A 103 6.13 19.06 -9.96
N THR A 104 6.92 20.10 -9.77
CA THR A 104 6.85 21.31 -10.59
C THR A 104 8.16 21.53 -11.35
N ILE A 105 8.07 22.19 -12.50
CA ILE A 105 9.22 22.65 -13.29
C ILE A 105 9.81 23.97 -12.76
N GLN A 106 9.52 24.33 -11.51
CA GLN A 106 10.06 25.51 -10.84
C GLN A 106 10.80 25.07 -9.56
N PRO A 107 11.96 25.66 -9.26
CA PRO A 107 12.60 25.44 -7.97
C PRO A 107 11.74 26.04 -6.85
N ARG A 108 11.83 25.46 -5.65
CA ARG A 108 11.11 25.96 -4.47
C ARG A 108 12.02 25.98 -3.25
N SER A 109 11.74 26.91 -2.34
CA SER A 109 12.56 27.18 -1.17
C SER A 109 11.71 27.38 0.08
N ALA A 110 12.18 26.93 1.24
CA ALA A 110 11.57 27.19 2.53
C ALA A 110 12.62 27.59 3.57
N ARG A 111 12.20 28.30 4.61
CA ARG A 111 13.10 28.74 5.69
C ARG A 111 12.59 28.28 7.04
N PHE A 112 13.54 27.90 7.89
CA PHE A 112 13.29 27.53 9.28
C PHE A 112 14.12 28.39 10.21
N ALA A 113 13.53 28.85 11.31
CA ALA A 113 14.26 29.44 12.40
C ALA A 113 14.47 28.41 13.51
N PHE A 114 15.62 28.50 14.17
CA PHE A 114 15.82 27.81 15.44
C PHE A 114 15.41 28.76 16.57
N VAL A 115 14.56 28.30 17.47
CA VAL A 115 14.17 29.04 18.68
C VAL A 115 14.77 28.32 19.87
N VAL A 116 15.65 28.97 20.61
CA VAL A 116 16.39 28.39 21.74
C VAL A 116 16.00 29.15 23.00
N ASN A 117 15.52 28.44 24.02
CA ASN A 117 14.99 29.03 25.25
C ASN A 117 13.96 30.16 25.00
N GLY A 118 13.14 30.01 23.94
CA GLY A 118 12.15 31.01 23.54
C GLY A 118 12.68 32.18 22.71
N GLU A 119 13.99 32.24 22.42
CA GLU A 119 14.61 33.28 21.60
C GLU A 119 14.99 32.76 20.21
N GLU A 120 14.54 33.45 19.17
CA GLU A 120 14.87 33.13 17.79
C GLU A 120 16.35 33.39 17.49
N GLN A 121 17.03 32.41 16.91
CA GLN A 121 18.42 32.51 16.50
C GLN A 121 18.55 33.32 15.18
N PRO A 122 19.64 34.07 15.00
CA PRO A 122 19.77 35.01 13.89
C PRO A 122 20.00 34.35 12.51
N VAL A 123 20.36 33.07 12.47
CA VAL A 123 20.63 32.33 11.23
C VAL A 123 19.45 31.43 10.92
N LEU A 124 18.82 31.67 9.77
CA LEU A 124 17.78 30.80 9.24
C LEU A 124 18.40 29.61 8.50
N PHE A 125 17.80 28.44 8.70
CA PHE A 125 18.10 27.24 7.93
C PHE A 125 17.29 27.27 6.64
N SER A 126 17.96 27.36 5.49
CA SER A 126 17.29 27.41 4.18
C SER A 126 17.26 26.04 3.52
N VAL A 127 16.07 25.59 3.10
CA VAL A 127 15.91 24.39 2.28
C VAL A 127 15.62 24.82 0.86
N GLU A 128 16.49 24.44 -0.07
CA GLU A 128 16.39 24.71 -1.50
C GLU A 128 16.17 23.39 -2.24
N GLN A 129 15.08 23.27 -2.98
CA GLN A 129 14.78 22.10 -3.80
C GLN A 129 14.72 22.51 -5.27
N GLN A 130 15.49 21.80 -6.10
CA GLN A 130 15.56 22.04 -7.54
C GLN A 130 14.23 21.78 -8.24
N GLU A 131 14.04 22.40 -9.41
CA GLU A 131 12.97 22.08 -10.35
C GLU A 131 13.03 20.62 -10.81
N ASN A 132 11.87 20.09 -11.21
CA ASN A 132 11.79 18.84 -11.92
C ASN A 132 11.90 19.06 -13.45
N VAL A 133 12.21 18.01 -14.18
CA VAL A 133 12.15 18.02 -15.64
C VAL A 133 10.71 17.77 -16.13
N PRO A 134 10.32 18.30 -17.30
CA PRO A 134 9.07 17.94 -17.96
C PRO A 134 8.98 16.42 -18.22
N PHE A 135 7.90 15.79 -17.77
CA PHE A 135 7.59 14.39 -18.07
C PHE A 135 6.09 14.10 -18.01
N ILE A 136 5.68 13.02 -18.69
CA ILE A 136 4.38 12.36 -18.57
C ILE A 136 4.66 10.86 -18.50
N THR A 137 4.09 10.20 -17.50
CA THR A 137 4.18 8.75 -17.32
C THR A 137 2.79 8.19 -17.05
N LEU A 138 2.44 7.09 -17.73
CA LEU A 138 1.25 6.30 -17.44
C LEU A 138 1.67 5.12 -16.56
N GLU A 139 1.10 5.01 -15.35
CA GLU A 139 1.47 3.95 -14.42
C GLU A 139 0.79 2.63 -14.82
N GLY A 140 1.56 1.53 -14.88
CA GLY A 140 1.03 0.21 -15.23
C GLY A 140 0.71 0.03 -16.72
N ALA A 141 1.26 0.86 -17.60
CA ALA A 141 0.98 0.85 -19.03
C ALA A 141 1.85 -0.13 -19.83
N GLU A 142 2.79 -0.85 -19.22
CA GLU A 142 3.81 -1.67 -19.91
C GLU A 142 3.20 -2.76 -20.79
N ALA A 143 2.09 -3.36 -20.35
CA ALA A 143 1.32 -4.37 -21.10
C ALA A 143 0.05 -3.79 -21.75
N GLY A 144 -0.18 -2.48 -21.64
CA GLY A 144 -1.47 -1.88 -21.88
C GLY A 144 -2.46 -2.10 -20.74
N TYR A 145 -3.68 -1.58 -20.90
CA TYR A 145 -4.76 -1.76 -19.95
C TYR A 145 -5.80 -2.74 -20.49
N SER A 146 -6.46 -3.48 -19.60
CA SER A 146 -7.51 -4.43 -19.95
C SER A 146 -8.81 -4.15 -19.21
N ILE A 147 -9.93 -4.31 -19.92
CA ILE A 147 -11.28 -4.31 -19.33
C ILE A 147 -11.93 -5.67 -19.60
N PRO A 148 -12.61 -6.28 -18.61
CA PRO A 148 -13.33 -7.53 -18.83
C PRO A 148 -14.43 -7.39 -19.89
N ALA A 149 -14.84 -8.52 -20.48
CA ALA A 149 -15.96 -8.54 -21.43
C ALA A 149 -17.27 -7.98 -20.81
N ALA A 150 -17.47 -8.15 -19.50
CA ALA A 150 -18.61 -7.57 -18.78
C ALA A 150 -18.63 -6.03 -18.78
N GLY A 151 -17.53 -5.38 -19.15
CA GLY A 151 -17.31 -3.95 -18.94
C GLY A 151 -16.83 -3.67 -17.51
N GLY A 152 -16.74 -2.39 -17.17
CA GLY A 152 -16.23 -1.95 -15.88
C GLY A 152 -15.56 -0.59 -15.95
N GLU A 153 -15.26 -0.06 -14.78
CA GLU A 153 -14.47 1.16 -14.65
C GLU A 153 -12.98 0.83 -14.75
N LEU A 154 -12.24 1.61 -15.54
CA LEU A 154 -10.80 1.57 -15.67
C LEU A 154 -10.22 2.91 -15.20
N THR A 155 -9.34 2.87 -14.21
CA THR A 155 -8.57 4.03 -13.76
C THR A 155 -7.16 3.95 -14.32
N ILE A 156 -6.76 4.97 -15.07
CA ILE A 156 -5.40 5.16 -15.60
C ILE A 156 -4.74 6.22 -14.73
N ALA A 157 -3.74 5.83 -13.95
CA ALA A 157 -2.96 6.77 -13.14
C ALA A 157 -1.87 7.43 -14.00
N ILE A 158 -1.77 8.75 -13.85
CA ILE A 158 -0.88 9.62 -14.62
C ILE A 158 0.01 10.36 -13.65
N LYS A 159 1.32 10.28 -13.88
CA LYS A 159 2.31 11.10 -13.19
C LYS A 159 2.87 12.09 -14.20
N ALA A 160 2.65 13.38 -13.99
CA ALA A 160 3.11 14.42 -14.91
C ALA A 160 3.56 15.68 -14.18
N THR A 161 4.52 16.40 -14.78
CA THR A 161 4.98 17.73 -14.32
C THR A 161 4.54 18.87 -15.24
N VAL A 162 3.78 18.52 -16.28
CA VAL A 162 3.27 19.43 -17.31
C VAL A 162 1.76 19.22 -17.49
N GLY A 163 1.08 20.24 -17.98
CA GLY A 163 -0.33 20.11 -18.38
C GLY A 163 -0.47 19.12 -19.53
N TRP A 164 -1.53 18.32 -19.49
CA TRP A 164 -1.82 17.28 -20.46
C TRP A 164 -3.31 17.20 -20.78
N ASP A 165 -3.60 16.67 -21.96
CA ASP A 165 -4.93 16.28 -22.43
C ASP A 165 -4.86 14.85 -22.98
N TYR A 166 -6.00 14.20 -23.22
CA TYR A 166 -6.02 12.87 -23.82
C TYR A 166 -7.02 12.72 -24.95
N THR A 167 -6.75 11.76 -25.82
CA THR A 167 -7.65 11.33 -26.90
C THR A 167 -7.74 9.82 -26.95
N VAL A 168 -8.88 9.29 -27.39
CA VAL A 168 -9.05 7.86 -27.64
C VAL A 168 -9.48 7.65 -29.08
N ASP A 169 -8.64 6.94 -29.84
CA ASP A 169 -8.86 6.70 -31.26
C ASP A 169 -9.90 5.59 -31.49
N ASN A 170 -10.80 5.82 -32.44
CA ASN A 170 -11.86 4.87 -32.84
C ASN A 170 -12.71 4.34 -31.67
N ASN A 171 -12.95 5.18 -30.67
CA ASN A 171 -13.70 4.81 -29.48
C ASN A 171 -15.22 4.94 -29.68
N ASP A 172 -15.94 3.83 -29.53
CA ASP A 172 -17.40 3.78 -29.44
C ASP A 172 -17.92 3.08 -28.16
N TRP A 173 -17.02 2.67 -27.25
CA TRP A 173 -17.36 1.78 -26.14
C TRP A 173 -16.80 2.17 -24.75
N LEU A 174 -15.91 3.17 -24.69
CA LEU A 174 -15.44 3.83 -23.47
C LEU A 174 -16.12 5.18 -23.30
N THR A 175 -16.56 5.51 -22.09
CA THR A 175 -17.07 6.84 -21.73
C THR A 175 -16.21 7.45 -20.63
N GLU A 176 -15.83 8.72 -20.76
CA GLU A 176 -15.17 9.47 -19.69
C GLU A 176 -16.10 9.58 -18.48
N VAL A 177 -15.62 9.17 -17.31
CA VAL A 177 -16.30 9.33 -16.02
C VAL A 177 -15.72 10.53 -15.28
N GLU A 178 -14.39 10.60 -15.18
CA GLU A 178 -13.67 11.64 -14.47
C GLU A 178 -12.26 11.83 -15.07
N VAL A 179 -11.80 13.08 -15.08
CA VAL A 179 -10.41 13.44 -15.38
C VAL A 179 -9.91 14.34 -14.26
N THR A 180 -8.77 13.97 -13.69
CA THR A 180 -8.06 14.77 -12.69
C THR A 180 -6.65 15.06 -13.21
N GLU A 181 -5.86 15.85 -12.47
CA GLU A 181 -4.45 16.10 -12.83
C GLU A 181 -3.59 14.81 -12.83
N ASN A 182 -4.03 13.77 -12.11
CA ASN A 182 -3.27 12.53 -11.89
C ASN A 182 -3.98 11.28 -12.40
N SER A 183 -5.14 11.40 -13.05
CA SER A 183 -5.88 10.22 -13.51
C SER A 183 -6.90 10.49 -14.61
N ILE A 184 -7.17 9.43 -15.38
CA ILE A 184 -8.34 9.32 -16.26
C ILE A 184 -9.16 8.12 -15.78
N VAL A 185 -10.47 8.31 -15.61
CA VAL A 185 -11.41 7.25 -15.27
C VAL A 185 -12.35 7.03 -16.45
N LEU A 186 -12.33 5.83 -17.02
CA LEU A 186 -13.15 5.44 -18.17
C LEU A 186 -14.11 4.32 -17.79
N GLN A 187 -15.36 4.41 -18.22
CA GLN A 187 -16.34 3.33 -18.13
C GLN A 187 -16.40 2.58 -19.46
N GLY A 188 -15.99 1.31 -19.45
CA GLY A 188 -16.19 0.39 -20.55
C GLY A 188 -17.60 -0.23 -20.53
N THR A 189 -18.26 -0.24 -21.68
CA THR A 189 -19.51 -0.97 -21.88
C THR A 189 -19.27 -2.47 -22.05
N GLU A 190 -20.27 -3.30 -21.74
CA GLU A 190 -20.21 -4.75 -21.99
C GLU A 190 -19.88 -5.05 -23.47
N ASN A 191 -18.93 -5.95 -23.70
CA ASN A 191 -18.61 -6.49 -25.02
C ASN A 191 -19.35 -7.81 -25.24
N ARG A 192 -20.16 -7.86 -26.30
CA ARG A 192 -20.92 -9.05 -26.71
C ARG A 192 -20.42 -9.66 -28.03
N SER A 193 -19.20 -9.31 -28.42
CA SER A 193 -18.54 -9.76 -29.66
C SER A 193 -17.11 -10.22 -29.37
N ASP A 194 -16.34 -10.43 -30.43
CA ASP A 194 -14.89 -10.65 -30.36
C ASP A 194 -14.19 -9.53 -29.58
N GLY A 195 -12.95 -9.81 -29.14
CA GLY A 195 -12.13 -8.83 -28.42
C GLY A 195 -11.94 -7.55 -29.25
N ARG A 196 -11.93 -6.40 -28.57
CA ARG A 196 -11.78 -5.09 -29.20
C ARG A 196 -10.73 -4.27 -28.48
N GLU A 197 -10.10 -3.35 -29.18
CA GLU A 197 -9.04 -2.50 -28.63
C GLU A 197 -9.17 -1.07 -29.14
N VAL A 198 -8.64 -0.13 -28.37
CA VAL A 198 -8.48 1.27 -28.76
C VAL A 198 -7.11 1.76 -28.33
N SER A 199 -6.61 2.80 -29.00
CA SER A 199 -5.41 3.51 -28.59
C SER A 199 -5.81 4.78 -27.83
N LEU A 200 -5.30 4.92 -26.61
CA LEU A 200 -5.39 6.15 -25.83
C LEU A 200 -4.06 6.87 -25.93
N THR A 201 -4.09 8.16 -26.25
CA THR A 201 -2.91 9.03 -26.27
C THR A 201 -3.08 10.13 -25.23
N VAL A 202 -2.11 10.28 -24.33
CA VAL A 202 -1.97 11.43 -23.44
C VAL A 202 -0.91 12.34 -24.03
N SER A 203 -1.22 13.62 -24.20
CA SER A 203 -0.39 14.57 -24.92
C SER A 203 -0.22 15.88 -24.17
N SER A 204 0.90 16.56 -24.38
CA SER A 204 1.12 17.93 -23.88
C SER A 204 1.30 18.89 -25.06
N PRO A 205 0.42 19.91 -25.22
CA PRO A 205 0.61 20.92 -26.26
C PRO A 205 1.93 21.69 -26.14
N GLU A 206 2.45 21.85 -24.92
CA GLU A 206 3.71 22.55 -24.65
C GLU A 206 4.94 21.66 -24.87
N TYR A 207 4.79 20.34 -24.68
CA TYR A 207 5.87 19.35 -24.78
C TYR A 207 5.42 18.11 -25.59
N PRO A 208 5.18 18.23 -26.91
CA PRO A 208 4.65 17.13 -27.73
C PRO A 208 5.58 15.91 -27.81
N GLU A 209 6.86 16.07 -27.49
CA GLU A 209 7.82 14.96 -27.41
C GLU A 209 7.57 14.01 -26.23
N LEU A 210 6.71 14.40 -25.27
CA LEU A 210 6.37 13.61 -24.09
C LEU A 210 5.11 12.76 -24.28
N ASP A 211 4.43 12.87 -25.42
CA ASP A 211 3.19 12.15 -25.70
C ASP A 211 3.34 10.64 -25.44
N GLN A 212 2.39 10.08 -24.69
CA GLN A 212 2.33 8.66 -24.35
C GLN A 212 1.13 8.03 -25.04
N THR A 213 1.34 6.90 -25.72
CA THR A 213 0.26 6.12 -26.33
C THR A 213 0.22 4.73 -25.72
N VAL A 214 -0.97 4.29 -25.30
CA VAL A 214 -1.22 3.00 -24.68
C VAL A 214 -2.42 2.32 -25.34
N THR A 215 -2.39 0.99 -25.37
CA THR A 215 -3.53 0.19 -25.85
C THR A 215 -4.45 -0.13 -24.67
N ILE A 216 -5.76 0.04 -24.87
CA ILE A 216 -6.79 -0.48 -23.97
C ILE A 216 -7.51 -1.61 -24.71
N ALA A 217 -7.35 -2.83 -24.22
CA ALA A 217 -8.03 -4.01 -24.75
C ALA A 217 -9.27 -4.34 -23.92
N GLN A 218 -10.31 -4.82 -24.57
CA GLN A 218 -11.46 -5.44 -23.92
C GLN A 218 -11.64 -6.85 -24.43
N SER A 219 -11.76 -7.79 -23.49
CA SER A 219 -11.92 -9.20 -23.77
C SER A 219 -13.16 -9.52 -24.61
N SER A 220 -13.11 -10.64 -25.33
CA SER A 220 -14.25 -11.17 -26.09
C SER A 220 -15.35 -11.66 -25.16
N ASN A 221 -16.57 -11.73 -25.69
CA ASN A 221 -17.74 -12.29 -25.00
C ASN A 221 -17.62 -13.77 -24.64
N THR A 222 -16.62 -14.47 -25.16
CA THR A 222 -16.30 -15.84 -24.76
C THR A 222 -15.59 -15.90 -23.41
N VAL A 223 -14.92 -14.81 -22.99
CA VAL A 223 -14.32 -14.72 -21.66
C VAL A 223 -15.40 -14.38 -20.63
N ILE A 224 -15.68 -15.31 -19.73
CA ILE A 224 -16.79 -15.23 -18.78
C ILE A 224 -16.35 -15.04 -17.32
N LEU A 225 -15.04 -15.13 -17.05
CA LEU A 225 -14.40 -14.78 -15.78
C LEU A 225 -12.96 -14.37 -16.04
N GLU A 226 -12.54 -13.26 -15.46
CA GLU A 226 -11.15 -12.79 -15.40
C GLU A 226 -10.86 -12.29 -13.99
N GLU A 227 -9.79 -12.79 -13.39
CA GLU A 227 -9.36 -12.39 -12.05
C GLU A 227 -7.84 -12.38 -11.98
N ASN A 228 -7.29 -11.23 -11.58
CA ASN A 228 -5.85 -11.02 -11.38
C ASN A 228 -5.51 -10.53 -9.96
N PHE A 229 -6.50 -10.55 -9.07
CA PHE A 229 -6.42 -10.19 -7.65
C PHE A 229 -5.72 -8.84 -7.36
N SER A 230 -5.58 -7.95 -8.34
CA SER A 230 -4.82 -6.70 -8.24
C SER A 230 -5.43 -5.73 -7.24
N TRP A 231 -6.72 -5.89 -6.94
CA TRP A 231 -7.46 -5.18 -5.90
C TRP A 231 -7.10 -5.64 -4.46
N LEU A 232 -6.34 -6.73 -4.29
CA LEU A 232 -5.78 -7.15 -3.01
C LEU A 232 -4.40 -6.51 -2.76
N SER A 233 -4.29 -5.70 -1.72
CA SER A 233 -3.07 -4.93 -1.38
C SER A 233 -2.47 -5.29 -0.02
N TYR A 234 -2.59 -6.56 0.38
CA TYR A 234 -2.17 -7.03 1.71
C TYR A 234 -0.75 -7.59 1.73
N GLY A 235 -0.05 -7.37 2.84
CA GLY A 235 1.23 -8.01 3.11
C GLY A 235 2.34 -7.59 2.15
N ASN A 236 2.98 -8.57 1.51
CA ASN A 236 4.16 -8.39 0.67
C ASN A 236 4.06 -9.28 -0.58
N ALA A 237 4.58 -8.83 -1.73
CA ALA A 237 4.69 -9.63 -2.94
C ALA A 237 5.77 -10.73 -2.87
N ILE A 238 6.82 -10.55 -2.04
CA ILE A 238 7.92 -11.50 -1.86
C ILE A 238 7.38 -12.83 -1.31
N PRO A 239 7.46 -13.94 -2.06
CA PRO A 239 6.76 -15.18 -1.74
C PRO A 239 7.01 -15.76 -0.35
N TYR A 240 8.26 -15.70 0.15
CA TYR A 240 8.60 -16.23 1.48
C TYR A 240 8.28 -15.29 2.66
N GLU A 241 7.86 -14.05 2.42
CA GLU A 241 7.48 -13.07 3.46
C GLU A 241 5.98 -13.16 3.77
N THR A 242 5.60 -13.76 4.89
CA THR A 242 4.17 -13.96 5.24
C THR A 242 3.59 -12.86 6.14
N THR A 243 4.35 -11.81 6.42
CA THR A 243 3.89 -10.73 7.32
C THR A 243 2.82 -9.88 6.65
N GLY A 244 1.71 -9.62 7.34
CA GLY A 244 0.65 -8.71 6.88
C GLY A 244 -0.35 -9.31 5.88
N GLU A 245 -0.23 -10.59 5.53
CA GLU A 245 -1.24 -11.30 4.72
C GLU A 245 -2.58 -11.42 5.48
N LYS A 246 -3.69 -11.48 4.74
CA LYS A 246 -5.02 -11.40 5.32
C LYS A 246 -5.88 -12.61 4.96
N ARG A 247 -6.36 -13.33 5.99
CA ARG A 247 -7.19 -14.53 5.81
C ARG A 247 -8.61 -14.17 5.35
N TYR A 248 -9.21 -15.00 4.50
CA TYR A 248 -10.52 -14.76 3.87
C TYR A 248 -11.65 -14.38 4.82
N ASP A 249 -11.74 -15.04 5.98
CA ASP A 249 -12.75 -14.73 7.01
C ASP A 249 -12.68 -13.28 7.52
N THR A 250 -11.52 -12.63 7.37
CA THR A 250 -11.28 -11.23 7.74
C THR A 250 -11.38 -10.23 6.57
N TRP A 251 -11.58 -10.70 5.33
CA TRP A 251 -11.76 -9.82 4.18
C TRP A 251 -12.93 -8.84 4.39
N THR A 252 -12.79 -7.64 3.82
CA THR A 252 -13.84 -6.61 3.83
C THR A 252 -15.06 -7.10 3.03
N GLN A 253 -16.20 -6.43 3.22
CA GLN A 253 -17.38 -6.79 2.44
C GLN A 253 -17.20 -6.47 0.95
N GLU A 254 -16.49 -5.39 0.63
CA GLU A 254 -16.15 -5.01 -0.75
C GLU A 254 -15.33 -6.11 -1.44
N GLU A 255 -14.28 -6.59 -0.77
CA GLU A 255 -13.45 -7.72 -1.24
C GLU A 255 -14.29 -8.98 -1.47
N LYS A 256 -15.23 -9.29 -0.56
CA LYS A 256 -16.15 -10.44 -0.72
C LYS A 256 -17.18 -10.25 -1.83
N ASN A 257 -17.50 -9.01 -2.20
CA ASN A 257 -18.46 -8.72 -3.27
C ASN A 257 -17.92 -9.06 -4.66
N HIS A 258 -16.62 -9.34 -4.80
CA HIS A 258 -16.05 -9.96 -6.00
C HIS A 258 -16.54 -11.41 -6.21
N GLY A 259 -17.28 -11.99 -5.25
CA GLY A 259 -18.03 -13.24 -5.41
C GLY A 259 -17.21 -14.52 -5.21
N TRP A 260 -15.94 -14.40 -4.87
CA TRP A 260 -15.10 -15.53 -4.47
C TRP A 260 -15.51 -16.06 -3.11
N GLU A 261 -15.44 -17.38 -2.93
CA GLU A 261 -15.74 -18.06 -1.67
C GLU A 261 -14.57 -18.94 -1.21
N SER A 262 -14.59 -19.35 0.05
CA SER A 262 -13.62 -20.29 0.62
C SER A 262 -14.30 -21.16 1.67
N THR A 263 -13.90 -22.42 1.74
CA THR A 263 -14.49 -23.42 2.63
C THR A 263 -13.94 -23.30 4.06
N PRO A 264 -14.81 -23.22 5.09
CA PRO A 264 -14.39 -23.33 6.48
C PRO A 264 -13.73 -24.69 6.78
N VAL A 265 -12.53 -24.66 7.37
CA VAL A 265 -11.76 -25.87 7.67
C VAL A 265 -11.86 -26.23 9.15
N GLU A 266 -12.50 -27.36 9.46
CA GLU A 266 -12.82 -27.80 10.83
C GLU A 266 -11.58 -27.94 11.72
N ILE A 267 -10.52 -28.60 11.23
CA ILE A 267 -9.26 -28.78 11.97
C ILE A 267 -8.52 -27.48 12.27
N SER A 268 -8.94 -26.37 11.65
CA SER A 268 -8.44 -25.02 11.91
C SER A 268 -9.50 -24.14 12.57
N GLY A 269 -10.45 -24.72 13.30
CA GLY A 269 -11.49 -23.98 14.01
C GLY A 269 -12.49 -23.27 13.09
N ASN A 270 -12.81 -23.89 11.95
CA ASN A 270 -13.70 -23.36 10.91
C ASN A 270 -13.20 -22.05 10.26
N GLN A 271 -11.90 -21.82 10.31
CA GLN A 271 -11.27 -20.74 9.55
C GLN A 271 -11.20 -21.11 8.06
N GLN A 272 -11.34 -20.11 7.19
CA GLN A 272 -11.20 -20.25 5.74
C GLN A 272 -9.75 -19.97 5.36
N ILE A 273 -9.00 -21.02 5.00
CA ILE A 273 -7.52 -21.00 4.98
C ILE A 273 -6.97 -20.55 3.62
N VAL A 274 -7.52 -19.46 3.09
CA VAL A 274 -6.91 -18.72 1.97
C VAL A 274 -6.54 -17.33 2.44
N TYR A 275 -5.40 -16.84 1.96
CA TYR A 275 -4.80 -15.58 2.39
C TYR A 275 -4.64 -14.65 1.19
N ALA A 276 -5.23 -13.47 1.26
CA ALA A 276 -4.94 -12.36 0.37
C ALA A 276 -3.52 -11.85 0.59
N ARG A 277 -2.83 -11.58 -0.51
CA ARG A 277 -1.52 -10.95 -0.58
C ARG A 277 -1.55 -9.83 -1.63
N GLN A 278 -0.40 -9.24 -1.92
CA GLN A 278 -0.29 -8.14 -2.88
C GLN A 278 -0.45 -8.68 -4.31
N GLY A 279 -1.65 -8.57 -4.86
CA GLY A 279 -1.99 -8.98 -6.22
C GLY A 279 -2.26 -10.48 -6.41
N PHE A 280 -2.33 -11.31 -5.37
CA PHE A 280 -2.58 -12.74 -5.51
C PHE A 280 -3.09 -13.38 -4.21
N VAL A 281 -3.49 -14.66 -4.27
CA VAL A 281 -3.91 -15.43 -3.09
C VAL A 281 -2.96 -16.59 -2.78
N LYS A 282 -2.86 -16.95 -1.49
CA LYS A 282 -2.13 -18.12 -1.00
C LYS A 282 -3.09 -19.14 -0.41
N LEU A 283 -3.09 -20.35 -0.98
CA LEU A 283 -3.90 -21.48 -0.58
C LEU A 283 -3.18 -22.28 0.52
N GLY A 284 -3.64 -22.17 1.77
CA GLY A 284 -3.15 -23.00 2.87
C GLY A 284 -2.12 -22.35 3.80
N LYS A 285 -1.75 -23.13 4.82
CA LYS A 285 -0.67 -22.89 5.79
C LYS A 285 -0.06 -24.25 6.18
N THR A 286 0.87 -24.25 7.13
CA THR A 286 1.39 -25.49 7.73
C THR A 286 0.24 -26.39 8.21
N ASN A 287 0.27 -27.66 7.81
CA ASN A 287 -0.66 -28.74 8.12
C ASN A 287 -2.10 -28.58 7.60
N VAL A 288 -2.42 -27.49 6.89
CA VAL A 288 -3.80 -27.20 6.49
C VAL A 288 -3.82 -26.58 5.10
N GLY A 289 -4.40 -27.27 4.11
CA GLY A 289 -4.70 -26.68 2.82
C GLY A 289 -5.93 -25.79 2.90
N GLY A 290 -6.01 -24.84 1.98
CA GLY A 290 -7.20 -24.01 1.79
C GLY A 290 -7.59 -23.97 0.33
N ASP A 291 -8.82 -23.55 0.10
CA ASP A 291 -9.37 -23.37 -1.23
C ASP A 291 -9.83 -21.94 -1.48
N ILE A 292 -9.94 -21.64 -2.76
CA ILE A 292 -10.73 -20.52 -3.26
C ILE A 292 -11.66 -21.06 -4.35
N ILE A 293 -12.90 -20.58 -4.34
CA ILE A 293 -14.00 -21.03 -5.19
C ILE A 293 -14.50 -19.82 -5.97
N SER A 294 -14.54 -19.93 -7.30
CA SER A 294 -14.99 -18.85 -8.18
C SER A 294 -16.45 -18.46 -7.93
N PRO A 295 -16.87 -17.26 -8.34
CA PRO A 295 -18.27 -16.99 -8.58
C PRO A 295 -18.88 -18.03 -9.53
N LYS A 296 -20.21 -18.14 -9.52
CA LYS A 296 -20.93 -18.91 -10.54
C LYS A 296 -20.65 -18.35 -11.93
N LEU A 297 -20.38 -19.23 -12.88
CA LEU A 297 -20.07 -18.82 -14.25
C LEU A 297 -21.30 -18.25 -14.95
N ASN A 298 -21.13 -17.18 -15.72
CA ASN A 298 -22.22 -16.59 -16.49
C ASN A 298 -22.40 -17.32 -17.83
N ILE A 299 -23.03 -18.51 -17.81
CA ILE A 299 -23.26 -19.36 -18.99
C ILE A 299 -24.76 -19.49 -19.26
N GLU A 300 -25.19 -19.16 -20.47
CA GLU A 300 -26.53 -19.49 -20.95
C GLU A 300 -26.58 -20.93 -21.46
N GLY A 301 -27.37 -21.79 -20.78
CA GLY A 301 -27.51 -23.19 -21.16
C GLY A 301 -26.33 -24.04 -20.72
N THR A 302 -25.60 -24.61 -21.68
CA THR A 302 -24.48 -25.52 -21.42
C THR A 302 -23.36 -25.23 -22.42
N ALA A 303 -22.13 -25.10 -21.92
CA ALA A 303 -20.93 -24.85 -22.71
C ALA A 303 -19.74 -25.63 -22.16
N ASN A 304 -18.72 -25.90 -22.98
CA ASN A 304 -17.41 -26.24 -22.49
C ASN A 304 -16.60 -24.97 -22.32
N VAL A 305 -15.80 -24.96 -21.25
CA VAL A 305 -14.94 -23.82 -20.93
C VAL A 305 -13.51 -24.27 -20.74
N GLN A 306 -12.56 -23.47 -21.20
CA GLN A 306 -11.16 -23.57 -20.83
C GLN A 306 -10.90 -22.65 -19.63
N VAL A 307 -10.32 -23.22 -18.59
CA VAL A 307 -9.82 -22.49 -17.42
C VAL A 307 -8.31 -22.39 -17.57
N THR A 308 -7.78 -21.17 -17.58
CA THR A 308 -6.35 -20.87 -17.57
C THR A 308 -6.02 -20.12 -16.29
N PHE A 309 -4.89 -20.42 -15.65
CA PHE A 309 -4.47 -19.77 -14.41
C PHE A 309 -2.96 -19.84 -14.24
N LYS A 310 -2.38 -18.96 -13.42
CA LYS A 310 -0.98 -19.05 -13.02
C LYS A 310 -0.88 -19.50 -11.57
N ALA A 311 0.11 -20.33 -11.28
CA ALA A 311 0.34 -20.82 -9.92
C ALA A 311 1.84 -21.00 -9.65
N ALA A 312 2.23 -20.80 -8.38
CA ALA A 312 3.58 -21.04 -7.90
C ALA A 312 3.55 -21.75 -6.55
N ALA A 313 4.50 -22.66 -6.31
CA ALA A 313 4.64 -23.33 -5.02
C ALA A 313 5.30 -22.40 -3.98
N TYR A 314 5.01 -22.61 -2.71
CA TYR A 314 5.73 -21.92 -1.64
C TYR A 314 7.16 -22.44 -1.48
N ILE A 315 8.10 -21.51 -1.32
CA ILE A 315 9.44 -21.75 -0.82
C ILE A 315 9.69 -20.91 0.43
N SER A 316 10.40 -21.47 1.42
CA SER A 316 10.85 -20.69 2.59
C SER A 316 12.04 -19.81 2.23
N ALA A 317 12.31 -18.78 3.04
CA ALA A 317 13.47 -17.91 2.84
C ALA A 317 14.81 -18.68 2.76
N GLY A 318 14.90 -19.82 3.47
CA GLY A 318 16.06 -20.72 3.46
C GLY A 318 16.07 -21.76 2.35
N GLY A 319 15.16 -21.71 1.37
CA GLY A 319 15.17 -22.57 0.19
C GLY A 319 14.41 -23.91 0.31
N ASN A 320 13.72 -24.17 1.43
CA ASN A 320 12.88 -25.38 1.53
C ASN A 320 11.55 -25.17 0.79
N VAL A 321 11.28 -26.01 -0.20
CA VAL A 321 10.05 -26.00 -0.99
C VAL A 321 8.99 -26.90 -0.35
N ASP A 322 7.76 -26.41 -0.27
CA ASP A 322 6.61 -27.20 0.18
C ASP A 322 6.25 -28.30 -0.85
N ASP A 323 5.29 -29.17 -0.52
CA ASP A 323 4.62 -29.96 -1.54
C ASP A 323 3.88 -29.03 -2.53
N ARG A 324 3.66 -29.54 -3.74
CA ARG A 324 3.36 -28.71 -4.92
C ARG A 324 2.08 -29.12 -5.62
N ILE A 325 1.12 -29.69 -4.90
CA ILE A 325 -0.09 -30.24 -5.50
C ILE A 325 -1.21 -29.21 -5.44
N LEU A 326 -1.72 -28.81 -6.60
CA LEU A 326 -2.95 -28.02 -6.71
C LEU A 326 -4.05 -28.94 -7.23
N ARG A 327 -5.13 -29.11 -6.46
CA ARG A 327 -6.34 -29.80 -6.94
C ARG A 327 -7.27 -28.79 -7.59
N VAL A 328 -7.86 -29.21 -8.70
CA VAL A 328 -8.88 -28.43 -9.42
C VAL A 328 -10.13 -29.27 -9.57
N SER A 329 -11.30 -28.63 -9.54
CA SER A 329 -12.58 -29.32 -9.74
C SER A 329 -13.67 -28.33 -10.14
N ALA A 330 -14.65 -28.82 -10.90
CA ALA A 330 -15.93 -28.15 -11.07
C ALA A 330 -16.86 -28.51 -9.89
N LEU A 331 -17.44 -27.50 -9.25
CA LEU A 331 -18.58 -27.66 -8.35
C LEU A 331 -19.86 -27.38 -9.16
N GLY A 332 -20.91 -28.16 -8.93
CA GLY A 332 -22.14 -28.06 -9.72
C GLY A 332 -22.07 -28.86 -11.01
N ALA A 333 -22.53 -28.28 -12.12
CA ALA A 333 -22.51 -28.93 -13.43
C ALA A 333 -21.12 -28.90 -14.08
N GLY A 334 -20.84 -29.89 -14.91
CA GLY A 334 -19.61 -30.00 -15.70
C GLY A 334 -18.57 -30.95 -15.10
N GLU A 335 -17.67 -31.43 -15.96
CA GLU A 335 -16.61 -32.37 -15.61
C GLU A 335 -15.24 -31.78 -15.98
N ALA A 336 -14.34 -31.68 -15.00
CA ALA A 336 -12.99 -31.18 -15.22
C ALA A 336 -12.11 -32.23 -15.90
N SER A 337 -11.32 -31.83 -16.90
CA SER A 337 -10.40 -32.71 -17.63
C SER A 337 -9.15 -33.09 -16.83
N ALA A 338 -8.96 -32.49 -15.66
CA ALA A 338 -7.87 -32.75 -14.74
C ALA A 338 -8.39 -32.65 -13.31
N ASP A 339 -7.86 -33.48 -12.41
CA ASP A 339 -8.18 -33.44 -10.97
C ASP A 339 -7.12 -32.69 -10.17
N SER A 340 -5.90 -32.57 -10.72
CA SER A 340 -4.77 -31.93 -10.05
C SER A 340 -3.62 -31.60 -10.99
N PHE A 341 -2.78 -30.68 -10.55
CA PHE A 341 -1.50 -30.32 -11.15
C PHE A 341 -0.39 -30.43 -10.10
N THR A 342 0.80 -30.81 -10.57
CA THR A 342 2.04 -30.55 -9.83
C THR A 342 2.59 -29.21 -10.30
N ILE A 343 2.72 -28.25 -9.39
CA ILE A 343 3.17 -26.90 -9.70
C ILE A 343 4.69 -26.88 -9.73
N ASP A 344 5.25 -26.85 -10.94
CA ASP A 344 6.71 -26.83 -11.14
C ASP A 344 7.31 -25.42 -11.06
N ASN A 345 6.46 -24.41 -11.11
CA ASN A 345 6.83 -23.01 -10.90
C ASN A 345 7.18 -22.77 -9.42
N ILE A 346 8.45 -22.49 -9.16
CA ILE A 346 8.99 -22.27 -7.81
C ILE A 346 9.63 -20.89 -7.78
N PRO A 347 9.24 -20.01 -6.84
CA PRO A 347 9.87 -18.71 -6.68
C PRO A 347 11.31 -18.80 -6.18
N ASN A 348 12.01 -17.68 -6.22
CA ASN A 348 13.34 -17.56 -5.62
C ASN A 348 13.31 -17.74 -4.09
N SER A 349 14.40 -18.27 -3.58
CA SER A 349 14.79 -18.14 -2.17
C SER A 349 15.43 -16.78 -1.89
N ARG A 350 15.61 -16.43 -0.61
CA ARG A 350 16.25 -15.17 -0.23
C ARG A 350 17.66 -15.03 -0.79
N ALA A 351 18.42 -16.12 -0.81
CA ALA A 351 19.79 -16.09 -1.31
C ALA A 351 19.85 -15.81 -2.82
N GLU A 352 18.83 -16.22 -3.58
CA GLU A 352 18.72 -15.97 -5.02
C GLU A 352 18.27 -14.53 -5.29
N ASP A 353 17.30 -14.02 -4.51
CA ASP A 353 16.88 -12.62 -4.58
C ASP A 353 18.03 -11.66 -4.20
N ASP A 354 18.75 -11.95 -3.11
CA ASP A 354 19.94 -11.18 -2.69
C ASP A 354 21.06 -11.22 -3.75
N ALA A 355 21.09 -12.27 -4.58
CA ALA A 355 22.01 -12.40 -5.71
C ALA A 355 21.50 -11.76 -7.01
N GLY A 356 20.29 -11.19 -7.01
CA GLY A 356 19.68 -10.56 -8.18
C GLY A 356 19.26 -11.53 -9.28
N VAL A 357 18.92 -12.78 -8.93
CA VAL A 357 18.40 -13.75 -9.89
C VAL A 357 17.00 -13.32 -10.33
N GLU A 358 16.80 -13.04 -11.61
CA GLU A 358 15.48 -12.71 -12.14
C GLU A 358 14.63 -13.98 -12.26
N ASN A 359 13.44 -13.97 -11.65
CA ASN A 359 12.47 -15.04 -11.73
C ASN A 359 11.06 -14.49 -11.60
N ASP A 360 10.43 -14.23 -12.74
CA ASP A 360 9.02 -13.87 -12.79
C ASP A 360 8.15 -15.13 -12.71
N ILE A 361 7.56 -15.36 -11.54
CA ILE A 361 6.65 -16.47 -11.30
C ILE A 361 5.28 -16.26 -11.97
N TRP A 362 5.00 -15.05 -12.46
CA TRP A 362 3.77 -14.68 -13.14
C TRP A 362 3.97 -14.47 -14.65
N ALA A 363 5.11 -14.89 -15.21
CA ALA A 363 5.32 -14.84 -16.66
C ALA A 363 4.26 -15.67 -17.43
N GLU A 364 3.96 -15.28 -18.67
CA GLU A 364 2.91 -15.92 -19.49
C GLU A 364 3.14 -17.43 -19.68
N ASP A 365 4.39 -17.86 -19.78
CA ASP A 365 4.77 -19.26 -19.96
C ASP A 365 4.63 -20.12 -18.68
N ARG A 366 4.21 -19.52 -17.56
CA ARG A 366 3.92 -20.19 -16.28
C ARG A 366 2.47 -20.63 -16.13
N ALA A 367 1.63 -20.42 -17.15
CA ALA A 367 0.22 -20.74 -17.11
C ALA A 367 -0.06 -22.25 -17.14
N TYR A 368 -1.08 -22.66 -16.41
CA TYR A 368 -1.69 -23.99 -16.42
C TYR A 368 -3.10 -23.89 -17.01
N SER A 369 -3.60 -24.98 -17.58
CA SER A 369 -4.95 -25.01 -18.13
C SER A 369 -5.63 -26.36 -17.99
N PHE A 370 -6.96 -26.34 -17.83
CA PHE A 370 -7.82 -27.51 -17.96
C PHE A 370 -9.15 -27.11 -18.59
N ILE A 371 -9.91 -28.10 -19.06
CA ILE A 371 -11.23 -27.91 -19.64
C ILE A 371 -12.28 -28.38 -18.65
N ILE A 372 -13.40 -27.68 -18.57
CA ILE A 372 -14.64 -28.17 -17.95
C ILE A 372 -15.65 -28.43 -19.06
N THR A 373 -16.01 -29.68 -19.27
CA THR A 373 -17.01 -30.09 -20.26
C THR A 373 -18.40 -30.03 -19.66
N GLY A 374 -19.35 -29.37 -20.33
CA GLY A 374 -20.74 -29.28 -19.89
C GLY A 374 -20.99 -28.35 -18.69
N ALA A 375 -20.24 -27.26 -18.59
CA ALA A 375 -20.47 -26.21 -17.61
C ALA A 375 -21.79 -25.47 -17.87
N THR A 376 -22.42 -24.97 -16.80
CA THR A 376 -23.66 -24.18 -16.83
C THR A 376 -23.55 -23.00 -15.88
N SER A 377 -24.62 -22.23 -15.71
CA SER A 377 -24.70 -21.16 -14.70
C SER A 377 -24.63 -21.64 -13.25
N ASP A 378 -24.68 -22.95 -12.98
CA ASP A 378 -24.46 -23.53 -11.66
C ASP A 378 -23.01 -23.96 -11.42
N THR A 379 -22.14 -23.87 -12.44
CA THR A 379 -20.74 -24.26 -12.33
C THR A 379 -19.96 -23.21 -11.55
N GLN A 380 -19.15 -23.67 -10.59
CA GLN A 380 -18.07 -22.92 -9.95
C GLN A 380 -16.76 -23.71 -10.07
N ILE A 381 -15.64 -23.01 -10.06
CA ILE A 381 -14.31 -23.61 -10.14
C ILE A 381 -13.68 -23.56 -8.77
N LYS A 382 -13.18 -24.70 -8.29
CA LYS A 382 -12.48 -24.78 -7.01
C LYS A 382 -11.01 -25.10 -7.23
N PHE A 383 -10.16 -24.31 -6.59
CA PHE A 383 -8.71 -24.53 -6.48
C PHE A 383 -8.37 -24.84 -5.03
N LEU A 384 -7.78 -26.01 -4.76
CA LEU A 384 -7.45 -26.46 -3.40
C LEU A 384 -5.98 -26.83 -3.29
N GLY A 385 -5.29 -26.28 -2.28
CA GLY A 385 -3.93 -26.67 -1.92
C GLY A 385 -3.88 -28.09 -1.33
N ASN A 386 -3.75 -29.08 -2.21
CA ASN A 386 -3.72 -30.54 -1.94
C ASN A 386 -4.92 -31.10 -1.17
N ASP A 387 -5.00 -30.88 0.14
CA ASP A 387 -6.07 -31.38 1.01
C ASP A 387 -6.27 -30.41 2.19
N TYR A 388 -7.46 -30.39 2.78
CA TYR A 388 -7.74 -29.55 3.94
C TYR A 388 -6.96 -30.00 5.16
N ASP A 389 -6.81 -31.31 5.38
CA ASP A 389 -5.98 -31.87 6.45
C ASP A 389 -4.69 -32.44 5.86
N LEU A 390 -3.58 -31.74 6.10
CA LEU A 390 -2.27 -32.19 5.64
C LEU A 390 -1.51 -32.96 6.73
N ASN A 391 -2.10 -33.24 7.89
CA ASN A 391 -1.41 -34.02 8.93
C ASN A 391 -1.13 -35.44 8.43
N GLY A 392 0.15 -35.76 8.22
CA GLY A 392 0.58 -37.06 7.68
C GLY A 392 0.44 -37.19 6.16
N VAL A 393 0.10 -36.10 5.45
CA VAL A 393 0.07 -36.04 3.98
C VAL A 393 1.34 -35.34 3.49
N GLY A 394 2.15 -36.04 2.70
CA GLY A 394 3.40 -35.49 2.17
C GLY A 394 4.31 -34.94 3.28
N GLN A 395 4.77 -33.70 3.12
CA GLN A 395 5.56 -32.95 4.10
C GLN A 395 4.70 -32.23 5.16
N GLY A 396 3.37 -32.37 5.09
CA GLY A 396 2.43 -31.59 5.90
C GLY A 396 2.36 -30.12 5.51
N LYS A 397 2.87 -29.74 4.33
CA LYS A 397 2.95 -28.35 3.87
C LYS A 397 2.74 -28.31 2.36
N ASN A 398 1.76 -27.55 1.90
CA ASN A 398 1.42 -27.43 0.48
C ASN A 398 0.81 -26.05 0.19
N ARG A 399 1.56 -24.99 0.47
CA ARG A 399 1.11 -23.63 0.15
C ARG A 399 1.31 -23.38 -1.35
N ILE A 400 0.23 -22.99 -2.03
CA ILE A 400 0.23 -22.62 -3.44
C ILE A 400 -0.22 -21.17 -3.59
N PHE A 401 0.51 -20.39 -4.36
CA PHE A 401 0.08 -19.06 -4.82
C PHE A 401 -0.70 -19.22 -6.11
N LEU A 402 -1.78 -18.44 -6.27
CA LEU A 402 -2.68 -18.50 -7.41
C LEU A 402 -3.02 -17.09 -7.87
N ASP A 403 -3.01 -16.88 -9.18
CA ASP A 403 -3.35 -15.62 -9.83
C ASP A 403 -3.75 -15.82 -11.30
N ASP A 404 -4.15 -14.74 -11.98
CA ASP A 404 -4.44 -14.67 -13.42
C ASP A 404 -5.40 -15.75 -13.91
N ILE A 405 -6.54 -15.90 -13.24
CA ILE A 405 -7.57 -16.87 -13.58
C ILE A 405 -8.43 -16.31 -14.71
N LYS A 406 -8.47 -17.04 -15.83
CA LYS A 406 -9.32 -16.74 -16.98
C LYS A 406 -10.18 -17.95 -17.33
N VAL A 407 -11.46 -17.72 -17.62
CA VAL A 407 -12.40 -18.75 -18.08
C VAL A 407 -13.01 -18.34 -19.40
N GLU A 408 -12.84 -19.17 -20.41
CA GLU A 408 -13.25 -18.93 -21.79
C GLU A 408 -14.18 -20.03 -22.30
N ILE A 409 -15.30 -19.68 -22.92
CA ILE A 409 -16.12 -20.61 -23.70
C ILE A 409 -15.34 -21.02 -24.96
N ILE A 410 -15.30 -22.32 -25.26
CA ILE A 410 -14.48 -22.91 -26.35
C ILE A 410 -15.29 -23.67 -27.41
N ASP A 411 -16.59 -23.42 -27.49
CA ASP A 411 -17.56 -24.19 -28.29
C ASP A 411 -17.91 -23.55 -29.64
#